data_AF-G0MSX4-F1
#
_entry.id   AF-G0MSX4-F1
#
_cell.length_a   1.000
_cell.length_b   1.000
_cell.length_c   1.000
_cell.angle_alpha   90.00
_cell.angle_beta   90.00
_cell.angle_gamma   90.00
#
_symmetry.space_group_name_H-M   'P 1'
#
loop_
_entity.id
_entity.type
_entity.pdbx_description
1 polymer ?
#
loop_
_entity_poly.entity_id
_entity_poly.type
_entity_poly.pdbx_seq_one_letter_code
_entity_poly.pdbx_strand_id
1 'polypeptide(L)'
;MIYKVIIPICSIVIVVYACIPTQNVDPCSVCPKIYDTTCQGLGIPDLLTGCPTAAEAGISYTLGVLTSIYPFIPAGSCGTIITCPLTTSLRIKTIIGDQPAPVIYAWCEESGANAGKWFTGASILLQLELVSLACQPVISG
;
A
#
# COMPACT_ATOMS: atom_id res chain seq x y z
N MET A 1 -3.10 28.74 20.52
CA MET A 1 -2.38 29.39 21.63
C MET A 1 -1.11 30.00 21.05
N ILE A 2 -1.03 31.33 21.05
CA ILE A 2 0.05 32.11 20.44
C ILE A 2 1.20 32.22 21.45
N TYR A 3 2.41 31.80 21.07
CA TYR A 3 3.60 32.08 21.87
C TYR A 3 4.44 33.15 21.18
N LYS A 4 4.52 34.34 21.78
CA LYS A 4 5.39 35.42 21.35
C LYS A 4 6.82 35.13 21.83
N VAL A 5 7.71 34.75 20.91
CA VAL A 5 9.15 34.69 21.15
C VAL A 5 9.79 35.93 20.52
N ILE A 6 10.16 36.90 21.36
CA ILE A 6 10.94 38.08 20.95
C ILE A 6 12.40 37.77 21.27
N ILE A 7 13.24 37.58 20.24
CA ILE A 7 14.70 37.47 20.37
C ILE A 7 15.30 38.70 19.69
N PRO A 8 15.89 39.65 20.44
CA PRO A 8 16.59 40.78 19.84
C PRO A 8 18.05 40.40 19.67
N ILE A 9 18.55 40.27 18.44
CA ILE A 9 19.94 40.64 18.10
C ILE A 9 20.13 40.69 16.57
N CYS A 10 20.62 41.87 16.16
CA CYS A 10 21.43 42.22 15.00
C CYS A 10 21.78 41.12 13.97
N SER A 11 21.44 41.40 12.71
CA SER A 11 22.10 40.92 11.49
C SER A 11 22.24 39.40 11.31
N ILE A 12 21.27 38.78 10.63
CA ILE A 12 21.45 37.79 9.55
C ILE A 12 20.03 37.53 9.01
N VAL A 13 19.81 37.79 7.72
CA VAL A 13 18.60 37.30 7.03
C VAL A 13 18.78 35.79 6.85
N ILE A 14 18.38 35.02 7.87
CA ILE A 14 18.23 33.57 7.72
C ILE A 14 16.97 33.39 6.89
N VAL A 15 17.11 33.09 5.60
CA VAL A 15 16.02 32.53 4.82
C VAL A 15 15.71 31.18 5.46
N VAL A 16 14.78 31.18 6.41
CA VAL A 16 14.22 29.97 6.97
C VAL A 16 13.42 29.36 5.83
N TYR A 17 14.04 28.48 5.05
CA TYR A 17 13.31 27.46 4.33
C TYR A 17 12.63 26.62 5.41
N ALA A 18 11.45 27.07 5.84
CA ALA A 18 10.52 26.18 6.51
C ALA A 18 10.21 25.10 5.48
N CYS A 19 10.93 23.98 5.54
CA CYS A 19 10.43 22.76 4.95
C CYS A 19 9.13 22.51 5.71
N ILE A 20 8.01 22.87 5.08
CA ILE A 20 6.72 22.36 5.52
C ILE A 20 6.95 20.86 5.47
N PRO A 21 6.90 20.11 6.59
CA PRO A 21 6.81 18.67 6.48
C PRO A 21 5.58 18.45 5.62
N THR A 22 5.75 18.03 4.37
CA THR A 22 4.65 17.46 3.62
C THR A 22 4.23 16.30 4.50
N GLN A 23 3.18 16.52 5.30
CA GLN A 23 2.57 15.46 6.06
C GLN A 23 2.09 14.52 4.98
N ASN A 24 2.90 13.50 4.70
CA ASN A 24 2.49 12.31 3.99
C ASN A 24 1.53 11.62 4.96
N VAL A 25 0.34 12.21 5.10
CA VAL A 25 -0.81 11.54 5.67
C VAL A 25 -0.99 10.36 4.75
N ASP A 26 -0.53 9.18 5.19
CA ASP A 26 -0.90 7.94 4.55
C ASP A 26 -2.43 8.04 4.39
N PRO A 27 -2.95 8.05 3.15
CA PRO A 27 -4.36 8.36 2.91
C PRO A 27 -5.27 7.28 3.50
N CYS A 28 -4.68 6.18 3.96
CA CYS A 28 -5.31 5.07 4.63
C CYS A 28 -4.72 4.97 6.04
N SER A 29 -5.52 5.38 7.03
CA SER A 29 -5.11 5.50 8.43
C SER A 29 -5.39 4.24 9.26
N VAL A 30 -6.41 3.49 8.84
CA VAL A 30 -6.86 2.28 9.55
C VAL A 30 -6.29 1.03 8.90
N CYS A 31 -6.12 1.04 7.58
CA CYS A 31 -5.64 -0.10 6.82
C CYS A 31 -4.12 -0.28 6.97
N PRO A 32 -3.65 -1.42 7.54
CA PRO A 32 -2.22 -1.71 7.60
C PRO A 32 -1.68 -1.98 6.19
N LYS A 33 -0.37 -1.86 6.00
CA LYS A 33 0.25 -2.27 4.74
C LYS A 33 0.16 -3.79 4.60
N ILE A 34 -0.41 -4.26 3.50
CA ILE A 34 -0.68 -5.68 3.24
C ILE A 34 0.46 -6.38 2.47
N TYR A 35 1.33 -5.59 1.83
CA TYR A 35 2.50 -6.11 1.13
C TYR A 35 3.49 -6.75 2.10
N ASP A 36 4.02 -7.92 1.76
CA ASP A 36 4.93 -8.66 2.63
C ASP A 36 6.24 -7.88 2.86
N THR A 37 6.52 -7.57 4.13
CA THR A 37 7.72 -6.84 4.54
C THR A 37 8.99 -7.68 4.50
N THR A 38 8.89 -9.00 4.32
CA THR A 38 10.06 -9.86 4.12
C THR A 38 10.69 -9.67 2.74
N CYS A 39 10.02 -8.99 1.82
CA CYS A 39 10.56 -8.71 0.50
C CYS A 39 11.59 -7.59 0.54
N GLN A 40 12.85 -7.99 0.38
CA GLN A 40 14.01 -7.10 0.48
C GLN A 40 14.46 -6.54 -0.88
N GLY A 41 13.90 -7.04 -1.99
CA GLY A 41 14.21 -6.60 -3.35
C GLY A 41 14.37 -7.75 -4.32
N LEU A 42 14.22 -7.45 -5.61
CA LEU A 42 14.52 -8.42 -6.66
C LEU A 42 15.99 -8.87 -6.56
N GLY A 43 16.21 -10.19 -6.48
CA GLY A 43 17.55 -10.73 -6.37
C GLY A 43 18.09 -10.91 -4.94
N ILE A 44 17.31 -10.65 -3.90
CA ILE A 44 17.73 -10.84 -2.51
C ILE A 44 16.81 -11.85 -1.81
N PRO A 45 17.32 -13.02 -1.34
CA PRO A 45 18.74 -13.44 -1.32
C PRO A 45 19.27 -13.96 -2.66
N ASP A 46 18.39 -14.28 -3.62
CA ASP A 46 18.75 -14.77 -4.96
C ASP A 46 17.71 -14.30 -5.99
N LEU A 47 18.00 -14.35 -7.29
CA LEU A 47 17.08 -13.96 -8.36
C LEU A 47 15.86 -14.87 -8.47
N LEU A 48 15.98 -16.13 -8.03
CA LEU A 48 14.90 -17.12 -8.13
C LEU A 48 13.95 -17.10 -6.92
N THR A 49 14.38 -16.60 -5.77
CA THR A 49 13.59 -16.62 -4.52
C THR A 49 13.35 -15.23 -3.93
N GLY A 50 14.10 -14.21 -4.36
CA GLY A 50 13.93 -12.85 -3.90
C GLY A 50 12.67 -12.22 -4.47
N CYS A 51 11.86 -11.61 -3.60
CA CYS A 51 10.68 -10.86 -4.00
C CYS A 51 10.95 -9.35 -4.04
N PRO A 52 10.41 -8.63 -5.04
CA PRO A 52 10.51 -7.17 -5.12
C PRO A 52 9.97 -6.52 -3.86
N THR A 53 10.57 -5.40 -3.48
CA THR A 53 10.01 -4.49 -2.49
C THR A 53 8.66 -3.93 -2.95
N ALA A 54 7.88 -3.40 -2.01
CA ALA A 54 6.61 -2.73 -2.32
C ALA A 54 6.78 -1.58 -3.35
N ALA A 55 7.91 -0.88 -3.31
CA ALA A 55 8.22 0.18 -4.26
C ALA A 55 8.44 -0.36 -5.68
N GLU A 56 9.15 -1.47 -5.83
CA GLU A 56 9.39 -2.13 -7.12
C GLU A 56 8.12 -2.78 -7.69
N ALA A 57 7.25 -3.30 -6.82
CA ALA A 57 5.94 -3.83 -7.18
C ALA A 57 4.87 -2.75 -7.47
N GLY A 58 5.27 -1.47 -7.47
CA GLY A 58 4.37 -0.34 -7.74
C GLY A 58 3.21 -0.22 -6.75
N ILE A 59 3.38 -0.71 -5.53
CA ILE A 59 2.32 -0.72 -4.51
C ILE A 59 2.13 0.70 -4.01
N SER A 60 0.98 1.27 -4.35
CA SER A 60 0.54 2.55 -3.83
C SER A 60 -0.79 2.40 -3.13
N TYR A 61 -0.90 2.93 -1.92
CA TYR A 61 -2.13 2.93 -1.14
C TYR A 61 -2.80 4.29 -1.32
N THR A 62 -4.04 4.31 -1.80
CA THR A 62 -4.75 5.55 -2.08
C THR A 62 -6.24 5.39 -1.76
N LEU A 63 -6.77 6.32 -0.98
CA LEU A 63 -8.17 6.31 -0.57
C LEU A 63 -9.08 6.61 -1.76
N GLY A 64 -10.08 5.75 -2.00
CA GLY A 64 -11.06 5.92 -3.07
C GLY A 64 -10.53 5.68 -4.49
N VAL A 65 -9.30 5.21 -4.68
CA VAL A 65 -8.75 4.98 -6.03
C VAL A 65 -9.56 3.93 -6.81
N LEU A 66 -10.10 2.93 -6.11
CA LEU A 66 -10.86 1.84 -6.72
C LEU A 66 -12.36 2.12 -6.80
N THR A 67 -12.91 3.05 -6.01
CA THR A 67 -14.37 3.27 -5.94
C THR A 67 -14.94 3.86 -7.22
N SER A 68 -14.11 4.53 -8.04
CA SER A 68 -14.49 5.03 -9.37
C SER A 68 -14.59 3.91 -10.41
N ILE A 69 -13.82 2.83 -10.23
CA ILE A 69 -13.73 1.70 -11.17
C ILE A 69 -14.70 0.59 -10.76
N TYR A 70 -14.83 0.35 -9.45
CA TYR A 70 -15.56 -0.75 -8.85
C TYR A 70 -16.63 -0.21 -7.89
N PRO A 71 -17.88 -0.05 -8.36
CA PRO A 71 -18.95 0.58 -7.58
C PRO A 71 -19.44 -0.29 -6.40
N PHE A 72 -19.03 -1.55 -6.33
CA PHE A 72 -19.33 -2.42 -5.18
C PHE A 72 -18.41 -2.16 -3.98
N ILE A 73 -17.31 -1.44 -4.16
CA ILE A 73 -16.37 -1.12 -3.08
C ILE A 73 -16.93 0.09 -2.31
N PRO A 74 -17.06 0.01 -0.98
CA PRO A 74 -17.62 1.10 -0.20
C PRO A 74 -16.80 2.39 -0.33
N ALA A 75 -17.53 3.52 -0.38
CA ALA A 75 -16.93 4.84 -0.48
C ALA A 75 -16.01 5.11 0.73
N GLY A 76 -14.80 5.60 0.48
CA GLY A 76 -13.79 5.82 1.52
C GLY A 76 -12.94 4.58 1.85
N SER A 77 -13.05 3.50 1.08
CA SER A 77 -12.10 2.39 1.19
C SER A 77 -10.72 2.80 0.68
N CYS A 78 -9.68 2.37 1.39
CA CYS A 78 -8.33 2.36 0.86
C CYS A 78 -8.26 1.38 -0.31
N GLY A 79 -7.68 1.78 -1.42
CA GLY A 79 -7.39 0.88 -2.53
C GLY A 79 -5.90 0.85 -2.79
N THR A 80 -5.43 -0.28 -3.30
CA THR A 80 -4.10 -0.41 -3.87
C THR A 80 -4.18 -1.13 -5.21
N ILE A 81 -3.38 -0.64 -6.16
CA ILE A 81 -3.19 -1.27 -7.46
C ILE A 81 -1.77 -1.83 -7.46
N ILE A 82 -1.65 -3.11 -7.76
CA ILE A 82 -0.40 -3.84 -7.73
C ILE A 82 0.09 -4.01 -9.15
N THR A 83 1.30 -3.53 -9.42
CA THR A 83 1.93 -3.67 -10.73
C THR A 83 3.22 -4.47 -10.57
N CYS A 84 3.07 -5.80 -10.50
CA CYS A 84 4.23 -6.67 -10.41
C CYS A 84 5.12 -6.54 -11.68
N PRO A 85 6.46 -6.51 -11.53
CA PRO A 85 7.38 -6.51 -12.68
C PRO A 85 7.27 -7.81 -13.51
N LEU A 86 7.65 -7.75 -14.80
CA LEU A 86 7.41 -8.82 -15.80
C LEU A 86 7.93 -10.22 -15.44
N THR A 87 8.92 -10.33 -14.55
CA THR A 87 9.49 -11.61 -14.10
C THR A 87 8.79 -12.17 -12.86
N THR A 88 7.75 -11.50 -12.36
CA THR A 88 7.06 -11.85 -11.12
C THR A 88 5.55 -11.92 -11.33
N SER A 89 4.88 -12.74 -10.50
CA SER A 89 3.43 -12.86 -10.47
C SER A 89 2.92 -12.51 -9.08
N LEU A 90 1.74 -11.89 -9.02
CA LEU A 90 1.09 -11.55 -7.77
C LEU A 90 0.60 -12.82 -7.07
N ARG A 91 1.10 -13.00 -5.84
CA ARG A 91 0.71 -14.09 -4.95
C ARG A 91 0.02 -13.46 -3.75
N ILE A 92 -1.19 -13.97 -3.49
CA ILE A 92 -2.01 -13.54 -2.38
C ILE A 92 -2.07 -14.66 -1.36
N LYS A 93 -1.89 -14.29 -0.10
CA LYS A 93 -2.08 -15.17 1.03
C LYS A 93 -3.42 -14.83 1.66
N THR A 94 -4.33 -15.79 1.62
CA THR A 94 -5.65 -15.71 2.26
C THR A 94 -5.69 -16.66 3.45
N ILE A 95 -6.80 -16.69 4.15
CA ILE A 95 -7.03 -17.67 5.24
C ILE A 95 -7.04 -19.13 4.75
N ILE A 96 -7.31 -19.37 3.46
CA ILE A 96 -7.36 -20.72 2.87
C ILE A 96 -6.02 -21.16 2.28
N GLY A 97 -5.04 -20.25 2.20
CA GLY A 97 -3.70 -20.56 1.71
C GLY A 97 -3.14 -19.50 0.76
N ASP A 98 -2.00 -19.84 0.18
CA ASP A 98 -1.33 -19.03 -0.84
C ASP A 98 -1.84 -19.39 -2.24
N GLN A 99 -2.28 -18.38 -2.99
CA GLN A 99 -2.89 -18.54 -4.31
C GLN A 99 -2.40 -17.45 -5.27
N PRO A 100 -2.29 -17.76 -6.58
CA PRO A 100 -2.07 -16.72 -7.58
C PRO A 100 -3.28 -15.79 -7.62
N ALA A 101 -3.05 -14.49 -7.57
CA ALA A 101 -4.13 -13.51 -7.65
C ALA A 101 -4.47 -13.24 -9.12
N PRO A 102 -5.69 -13.54 -9.59
CA PRO A 102 -6.11 -13.15 -10.94
C PRO A 102 -6.37 -11.65 -11.07
N VAL A 103 -6.46 -10.93 -9.94
CA VAL A 103 -6.78 -9.51 -9.87
C VAL A 103 -5.60 -8.74 -9.30
N ILE A 104 -5.33 -7.58 -9.91
CA ILE A 104 -4.19 -6.70 -9.59
C ILE A 104 -4.57 -5.55 -8.65
N TYR A 105 -5.65 -5.72 -7.88
CA TYR A 105 -6.11 -4.71 -6.95
C TYR A 105 -6.57 -5.36 -5.65
N ALA A 106 -6.42 -4.60 -4.57
CA ALA A 106 -6.97 -4.94 -3.27
C ALA A 106 -7.57 -3.67 -2.66
N TRP A 107 -8.60 -3.84 -1.85
CA TRP A 107 -9.18 -2.74 -1.08
C TRP A 107 -9.25 -3.10 0.39
N CYS A 108 -9.25 -2.08 1.23
CA CYS A 108 -9.46 -2.21 2.65
C CYS A 108 -10.42 -1.14 3.12
N GLU A 109 -11.37 -1.55 3.96
CA GLU A 109 -12.35 -0.64 4.52
C GLU A 109 -11.68 0.22 5.60
N GLU A 110 -11.76 1.55 5.50
CA GLU A 110 -11.27 2.45 6.56
C GLU A 110 -12.29 2.61 7.69
N SER A 111 -13.55 2.23 7.46
CA SER A 111 -14.64 2.39 8.42
C SER A 111 -15.69 1.28 8.22
N GLY A 112 -16.40 0.93 9.29
CA GLY A 112 -17.39 -0.15 9.28
C GLY A 112 -16.95 -1.37 10.11
N ALA A 113 -17.70 -2.46 9.99
CA ALA A 113 -17.45 -3.69 10.74
C ALA A 113 -16.17 -4.43 10.29
N ASN A 114 -15.71 -4.19 9.05
CA ASN A 114 -14.51 -4.79 8.48
C ASN A 114 -13.33 -3.81 8.42
N ALA A 115 -13.38 -2.72 9.20
CA ALA A 115 -12.35 -1.70 9.16
C ALA A 115 -10.96 -2.30 9.46
N GLY A 116 -9.97 -2.00 8.60
CA GLY A 116 -8.60 -2.50 8.72
C GLY A 116 -8.35 -3.88 8.08
N LYS A 117 -9.36 -4.50 7.47
CA LYS A 117 -9.22 -5.75 6.73
C LYS A 117 -9.07 -5.53 5.23
N TRP A 118 -8.16 -6.29 4.63
CA TRP A 118 -7.94 -6.28 3.19
C TRP A 118 -8.76 -7.34 2.48
N PHE A 119 -9.29 -6.96 1.33
CA PHE A 119 -10.09 -7.81 0.47
C PHE A 119 -9.62 -7.69 -0.98
N THR A 120 -9.83 -8.77 -1.73
CA THR A 120 -9.66 -8.79 -3.18
C THR A 120 -10.72 -9.69 -3.81
N GLY A 121 -11.10 -9.44 -5.05
CA GLY A 121 -12.13 -10.21 -5.74
C GLY A 121 -12.91 -9.38 -6.75
N ALA A 122 -13.73 -10.04 -7.56
CA ALA A 122 -14.47 -9.41 -8.65
C ALA A 122 -15.78 -8.75 -8.21
N SER A 123 -16.28 -9.06 -7.01
CA SER A 123 -17.51 -8.51 -6.44
C SER A 123 -17.56 -8.73 -4.93
N ILE A 124 -18.49 -8.07 -4.24
CA ILE A 124 -18.69 -8.23 -2.79
C ILE A 124 -19.07 -9.65 -2.35
N LEU A 125 -19.66 -10.44 -3.25
CA LEU A 125 -20.02 -11.85 -3.00
C LEU A 125 -18.85 -12.81 -3.24
N LEU A 126 -17.88 -12.40 -4.06
CA LEU A 126 -16.68 -13.17 -4.40
C LEU A 126 -15.42 -12.49 -3.87
N GLN A 127 -15.54 -11.80 -2.73
CA GLN A 127 -14.40 -11.20 -2.05
C GLN A 127 -13.69 -12.22 -1.17
N LEU A 128 -12.37 -12.17 -1.20
CA LEU A 128 -11.47 -12.99 -0.40
C LEU A 128 -10.75 -12.07 0.59
N GLU A 129 -10.77 -12.42 1.87
CA GLU A 129 -9.98 -11.73 2.89
C GLU A 129 -8.49 -12.05 2.69
N LEU A 130 -7.69 -10.99 2.56
CA LEU A 130 -6.25 -11.04 2.37
C LEU A 130 -5.54 -10.91 3.71
N VAL A 131 -4.57 -11.79 3.93
CA VAL A 131 -3.65 -11.75 5.07
C VAL A 131 -2.34 -11.09 4.65
N SER A 132 -1.88 -11.34 3.43
CA SER A 132 -0.68 -10.73 2.87
C SER A 132 -0.71 -10.84 1.35
N LEU A 133 0.06 -9.99 0.68
CA LEU A 133 0.32 -10.09 -0.75
C LEU A 133 1.80 -9.84 -1.03
N ALA A 134 2.34 -10.53 -2.03
CA ALA A 134 3.71 -10.35 -2.49
C ALA A 134 3.78 -10.67 -3.98
N CYS A 135 4.58 -9.92 -4.73
CA CYS A 135 4.97 -10.38 -6.06
C CYS A 135 6.10 -11.40 -5.86
N GLN A 136 5.97 -12.59 -6.46
CA GLN A 136 7.00 -13.62 -6.40
C GLN A 136 7.50 -13.94 -7.81
N PRO A 137 8.79 -14.27 -8.00
CA PRO A 137 9.32 -14.65 -9.29
C PRO A 137 8.56 -15.83 -9.89
N VAL A 138 8.18 -15.71 -11.17
CA VAL A 138 7.59 -16.81 -11.93
C VAL A 138 8.74 -17.72 -12.32
N ILE A 139 9.00 -18.73 -11.49
CA ILE A 139 9.89 -19.82 -11.87
C ILE A 139 9.23 -20.59 -13.02
N SER A 140 9.51 -20.17 -14.25
CA SER A 140 9.33 -21.00 -15.43
C SER A 140 10.39 -22.10 -15.33
N GLY A 141 9.99 -23.24 -14.80
CA GLY A 141 10.70 -24.50 -15.06
C GLY A 141 10.68 -24.81 -16.55
#